data_AF-A0A315YU11-F1
#
_entry.id   AF-A0A315YU11-F1
#
_cell.length_a   1.000
_cell.length_b   1.000
_cell.length_c   1.000
_cell.angle_alpha   90.00
_cell.angle_beta   90.00
_cell.angle_gamma   90.00
#
_symmetry.space_group_name_H-M   'P 1'
#
loop_
_entity.id
_entity.type
_entity.pdbx_description
1 polymer ?
#
loop_
_entity_poly.entity_id
_entity_poly.type
_entity_poly.pdbx_seq_one_letter_code
_entity_poly.pdbx_strand_id
1 'polypeptide(L)' 'MKDFLIDFDGKQIKAIIVNEKNYFGNSPVSHEFSYSYQFIVNNKKFRSNSRDSDLNIGDSICVEYSKTYPNFNRVLTDN' A
#
# COMPACT_ATOMS: atom_id res chain seq x y z
N MET A 1 -0.96 7.84 -14.92
CA MET A 1 0.39 7.29 -15.20
C MET A 1 0.69 6.07 -14.34
N LYS A 2 0.58 6.16 -13.00
CA LYS A 2 0.74 5.02 -12.10
C LYS A 2 -0.10 3.80 -12.52
N ASP A 3 -1.42 3.97 -12.65
CA ASP A 3 -2.32 2.83 -12.92
C ASP A 3 -2.02 2.19 -14.27
N PHE A 4 -1.78 3.00 -15.31
CA PHE A 4 -1.34 2.51 -16.62
C PHE A 4 -0.10 1.59 -16.56
N LEU A 5 0.89 1.92 -15.74
CA LEU A 5 2.09 1.08 -15.60
C LEU A 5 1.75 -0.23 -14.88
N ILE A 6 0.96 -0.16 -13.80
CA ILE A 6 0.52 -1.35 -13.07
C ILE A 6 -0.35 -2.24 -13.96
N ASP A 7 -1.24 -1.69 -14.77
CA ASP A 7 -2.09 -2.48 -15.67
C ASP A 7 -1.28 -3.14 -16.81
N PHE A 8 -0.17 -2.53 -17.23
CA PHE A 8 0.70 -3.04 -18.29
C PHE A 8 1.63 -4.17 -17.82
N ASP A 9 2.27 -4.03 -16.66
CA ASP A 9 3.27 -4.98 -16.16
C ASP A 9 3.10 -5.39 -14.69
N GLY A 10 1.86 -5.34 -14.21
CA GLY A 10 1.47 -5.63 -12.84
C GLY A 10 1.88 -7.02 -12.38
N LYS A 11 2.26 -7.10 -11.10
CA LYS A 11 2.42 -8.35 -10.38
C LYS A 11 1.86 -8.21 -8.98
N GLN A 12 1.17 -9.26 -8.53
CA GLN A 12 0.63 -9.34 -7.19
C GLN A 12 1.66 -9.85 -6.19
N ILE A 13 1.62 -9.33 -4.97
CA ILE A 13 2.46 -9.73 -3.86
C ILE A 13 1.73 -9.51 -2.54
N LYS A 14 2.04 -10.31 -1.53
CA LYS A 14 1.59 -10.06 -0.16
C LYS A 14 2.43 -8.96 0.48
N ALA A 15 1.77 -7.97 1.06
CA ALA A 15 2.38 -6.94 1.89
C ALA A 15 1.90 -7.08 3.34
N ILE A 16 2.70 -6.58 4.27
CA ILE A 16 2.39 -6.57 5.70
C ILE A 16 2.14 -5.14 6.16
N ILE A 17 1.10 -4.93 6.95
CA ILE A 17 0.81 -3.64 7.57
C ILE A 17 1.85 -3.32 8.64
N VAL A 18 2.41 -2.12 8.58
CA VAL A 18 3.49 -1.64 9.44
C VAL A 18 3.05 -0.42 10.24
N ASN A 19 3.70 -0.19 11.39
CA ASN A 19 3.41 0.91 12.29
C ASN A 19 3.90 2.27 11.76
N GLU A 20 3.33 2.71 10.65
CA GLU A 20 3.57 4.01 10.03
C GLU A 20 2.21 4.61 9.69
N LYS A 21 1.84 5.71 10.36
CA LYS A 21 0.51 6.32 10.25
C LYS A 21 0.48 7.35 9.13
N ASN A 22 -0.59 7.31 8.34
CA ASN A 22 -0.91 8.28 7.32
C ASN A 22 -2.21 8.98 7.72
N TYR A 23 -2.10 10.22 8.20
CA TYR A 23 -3.23 11.03 8.60
C TYR A 23 -3.97 11.58 7.38
N PHE A 24 -5.30 11.52 7.38
CA PHE A 24 -6.10 12.11 6.30
C PHE A 24 -6.13 13.65 6.39
N GLY A 25 -6.53 14.34 5.32
CA GLY A 25 -6.70 15.80 5.36
C GLY A 25 -7.71 16.22 6.43
N ASN A 26 -7.44 17.31 7.17
CA ASN A 26 -8.21 17.77 8.35
C ASN A 26 -8.12 16.90 9.62
N SER A 27 -7.12 16.01 9.71
CA SER A 27 -6.93 15.13 10.88
C SER A 27 -6.74 15.80 12.26
N PRO A 28 -6.37 17.10 12.44
CA PRO A 28 -6.32 17.69 13.78
C PRO A 28 -7.65 17.61 14.54
N VAL A 29 -8.77 17.38 13.84
CA VAL A 29 -10.10 17.23 14.44
C VAL A 29 -10.53 15.76 14.49
N SER A 30 -10.52 15.05 13.35
CA SER A 30 -11.05 13.68 13.27
C SER A 30 -10.10 12.60 13.80
N HIS A 31 -8.80 12.90 13.91
CA HIS A 31 -7.75 11.93 14.27
C HIS A 31 -7.73 10.68 13.37
N GLU A 32 -8.34 10.75 12.18
CA GLU A 32 -8.43 9.62 11.27
C GLU A 32 -7.09 9.41 10.56
N PHE A 33 -6.62 8.16 10.60
CA PHE A 33 -5.40 7.72 9.96
C PHE A 33 -5.59 6.32 9.38
N SER A 34 -4.66 5.94 8.52
CA SER A 34 -4.48 4.58 8.02
C SER A 34 -3.03 4.16 8.18
N TYR A 35 -2.77 2.87 8.38
CA TYR A 35 -1.40 2.36 8.44
C TYR A 35 -0.80 2.17 7.05
N SER A 36 0.51 2.33 6.89
CA SER A 36 1.22 1.92 5.67
C SER A 36 1.33 0.39 5.60
N TYR A 37 1.44 -0.14 4.40
CA TYR A 37 1.90 -1.51 4.16
C TYR A 37 3.34 -1.53 3.65
N GLN A 38 3.99 -2.70 3.76
CA GLN A 38 5.34 -2.93 3.27
C GLN A 38 5.45 -4.28 2.54
N PHE A 39 6.15 -4.27 1.40
CA PHE A 39 6.54 -5.48 0.67
C PHE A 39 8.00 -5.38 0.21
N ILE A 40 8.56 -6.51 -0.22
CA ILE A 40 9.97 -6.62 -0.62
C ILE A 40 10.04 -7.12 -2.06
N VAL A 41 10.78 -6.40 -2.91
CA VAL A 41 11.11 -6.80 -4.28
C VAL A 41 12.62 -6.63 -4.46
N ASN A 42 13.32 -7.68 -4.88
CA ASN A 42 14.77 -7.68 -5.10
C ASN A 42 15.54 -7.11 -3.88
N ASN A 43 15.23 -7.61 -2.68
CA ASN A 43 15.79 -7.18 -1.39
C ASN A 43 15.58 -5.69 -1.03
N LYS A 44 14.79 -4.96 -1.82
CA LYS A 44 14.41 -3.57 -1.54
C LYS A 44 13.00 -3.51 -0.96
N LYS A 45 12.84 -2.71 0.09
CA LYS A 45 11.55 -2.47 0.75
C LYS A 45 10.79 -1.36 0.02
N PHE A 46 9.50 -1.58 -0.17
CA PHE A 46 8.58 -0.59 -0.72
C PHE A 46 7.43 -0.40 0.27
N ARG A 47 6.98 0.84 0.41
CA ARG A 47 5.91 1.22 1.33
C ARG A 47 4.93 2.15 0.64
N SER A 48 3.67 2.05 1.05
CA SER A 48 2.63 2.99 0.68
C SER A 48 1.51 2.98 1.71
N ASN A 49 0.69 4.02 1.67
CA ASN A 49 -0.50 4.11 2.51
C ASN A 49 -1.52 3.03 2.10
N SER A 50 -2.02 2.23 3.05
CA SER A 50 -3.13 1.29 2.80
C SER A 50 -4.42 1.99 2.43
N ARG A 51 -4.61 3.23 2.92
CA ARG A 51 -5.86 4.01 2.86
C ARG A 51 -7.05 3.29 3.50
N ASP A 52 -6.78 2.32 4.35
CA ASP A 52 -7.78 1.55 5.07
C ASP A 52 -7.49 1.72 6.58
N SER A 53 -8.44 2.30 7.29
CA SER A 53 -8.35 2.55 8.73
C SER A 53 -8.62 1.32 9.58
N ASP A 54 -9.21 0.28 8.99
CA ASP A 54 -9.68 -0.90 9.71
C ASP A 54 -8.59 -1.98 9.82
N LEU A 55 -7.50 -1.81 9.07
CA LEU A 55 -6.34 -2.69 9.10
C LEU A 55 -5.48 -2.48 10.34
N ASN A 56 -4.97 -3.58 10.89
CA ASN A 56 -4.11 -3.60 12.07
C ASN A 56 -2.66 -3.92 11.70
N ILE A 57 -1.72 -3.50 12.54
CA ILE A 57 -0.30 -3.80 12.38
C ILE A 57 -0.10 -5.33 12.38
N GLY A 58 0.62 -5.83 11.37
CA GLY A 58 0.85 -7.26 11.18
C GLY A 58 -0.12 -7.94 10.22
N ASP A 59 -1.23 -7.29 9.86
CA ASP A 59 -2.17 -7.82 8.86
C ASP A 59 -1.48 -7.98 7.51
N SER A 60 -1.90 -9.00 6.78
CA SER A 60 -1.42 -9.26 5.42
C SER A 60 -2.47 -8.81 4.41
N ILE A 61 -2.04 -8.02 3.42
CA ILE A 61 -2.90 -7.58 2.32
C ILE A 61 -2.32 -7.98 0.97
N CYS A 62 -3.17 -8.06 -0.05
CA CYS A 62 -2.72 -8.23 -1.43
C CYS A 62 -2.48 -6.86 -2.06
N VAL A 63 -1.32 -6.70 -2.70
CA VAL A 63 -0.99 -5.48 -3.43
C VAL A 63 -0.49 -5.83 -4.82
N GLU A 64 -0.78 -4.94 -5.76
CA GLU A 64 -0.28 -5.02 -7.12
C GLU A 64 0.77 -3.94 -7.33
N TYR A 65 1.89 -4.29 -7.95
CA TYR A 65 2.97 -3.36 -8.24
C TYR A 65 3.48 -3.51 -9.69
N SER A 66 3.97 -2.42 -10.27
CA SER A 66 4.66 -2.47 -11.57
C SER A 66 6.01 -3.16 -11.41
N LYS A 67 6.27 -4.22 -12.19
CA LYS A 67 7.56 -4.93 -12.16
C LYS A 67 8.73 -4.01 -12.51
N THR A 68 8.53 -3.10 -13.47
CA THR A 68 9.54 -2.14 -13.91
C THR A 68 9.74 -1.03 -12.88
N TYR A 69 8.67 -0.57 -12.24
CA TYR A 69 8.72 0.54 -11.28
C TYR A 69 7.94 0.22 -9.98
N PRO A 70 8.48 -0.55 -9.03
CA PRO A 70 7.72 -1.03 -7.87
C PRO A 70 7.23 0.05 -6.89
N ASN A 71 7.72 1.30 -7.02
CA ASN A 71 7.15 2.45 -6.31
C ASN A 71 5.70 2.75 -6.76
N PHE A 72 5.33 2.34 -7.97
CA PHE A 72 3.95 2.32 -8.42
C PHE A 72 3.30 1.02 -7.97
N ASN A 73 2.52 1.13 -6.89
CA ASN A 73 1.80 0.02 -6.28
C ASN A 73 0.42 0.45 -5.78
N ARG A 74 -0.54 -0.47 -5.73
CA ARG A 74 -1.89 -0.24 -5.21
C ARG A 74 -2.36 -1.45 -4.41
N VAL A 75 -3.23 -1.21 -3.44
CA VAL A 75 -3.95 -2.28 -2.75
C VAL A 75 -4.92 -2.91 -3.74
N LEU A 76 -5.01 -4.24 -3.73
CA LEU A 76 -6.07 -4.96 -4.42
C LEU A 76 -7.25 -5.08 -3.46
N THR A 77 -8.32 -4.35 -3.74
CA THR A 77 -9.64 -4.59 -3.15
C THR A 77 -10.37 -5.60 -4.01
N ASP A 78 -10.80 -6.72 -3.42
CA ASP A 78 -11.76 -7.62 -4.06
C ASP A 78 -13.09 -6.85 -4.17
N ASN A 79 -13.56 -6.61 -5.40
CA ASN A 79 -14.89 -6.05 -5.67
C ASN A 79 -15.97 -7.11 -5.55
#